data_AF-A0A960G9U2-F1
#
_entry.id   AF-A0A960G9U2-F1
#
_cell.length_a   1.000
_cell.length_b   1.000
_cell.length_c   1.000
_cell.angle_alpha   90.00
_cell.angle_beta   90.00
_cell.angle_gamma   90.00
#
_symmetry.space_group_name_H-M   'P 1'
#
loop_
_entity.id
_entity.type
_entity.pdbx_description
1 polymer ?
#
loop_
_entity_poly.entity_id
_entity_poly.type
_entity_poly.pdbx_seq_one_letter_code
_entity_poly.pdbx_strand_id
1 'polypeptide(L)'
;MALSAAGLERVRAVKARTEDALLALSGVVAVDIDELVVDAGPVWGIVVYVHPGATPSMRDRVPVSIEDVPTEVRELTVELQGGMS
;
A
#
# COMPACT_ATOMS: atom_id res chain seq x y z
N MET A 1 14.01 -11.78 -13.68
CA MET A 1 13.05 -12.52 -14.53
C MET A 1 11.82 -11.66 -14.69
N ALA A 2 11.29 -11.48 -15.90
CA ALA A 2 10.02 -10.78 -16.09
C ALA A 2 8.84 -11.70 -15.76
N LEU A 3 7.82 -11.20 -15.05
CA LEU A 3 6.59 -11.96 -14.82
C LEU A 3 5.88 -12.26 -16.15
N SER A 4 5.25 -13.43 -16.23
CA SER A 4 4.38 -13.77 -17.36
C SER A 4 3.15 -12.86 -17.40
N ALA A 5 2.51 -12.72 -18.56
CA ALA A 5 1.30 -11.89 -18.71
C ALA A 5 0.18 -12.29 -17.72
N ALA A 6 0.00 -13.60 -17.48
CA ALA A 6 -0.94 -14.12 -16.49
C ALA A 6 -0.52 -13.82 -15.04
N GLY A 7 0.80 -13.78 -14.77
CA GLY A 7 1.34 -13.32 -13.49
C GLY A 7 1.06 -11.84 -13.26
N LEU A 8 1.28 -11.01 -14.28
CA LEU A 8 0.99 -9.57 -14.26
C LEU A 8 -0.50 -9.27 -14.03
N GLU A 9 -1.40 -10.03 -14.66
CA GLU A 9 -2.84 -9.86 -14.48
C GLU A 9 -3.29 -10.23 -13.06
N ARG A 10 -2.75 -11.33 -12.50
CA ARG A 10 -3.01 -11.71 -11.11
C ARG A 10 -2.53 -10.64 -10.13
N VAL A 11 -1.31 -10.13 -10.33
CA VAL A 11 -0.74 -9.04 -9.52
C VAL A 11 -1.63 -7.79 -9.58
N ARG A 12 -2.09 -7.39 -10.76
CA ARG A 12 -3.00 -6.24 -10.90
C ARG A 12 -4.31 -6.44 -10.14
N ALA A 13 -4.90 -7.63 -10.21
CA ALA A 13 -6.15 -7.92 -9.51
C ALA A 13 -5.97 -7.90 -7.97
N VAL A 14 -4.84 -8.39 -7.48
CA VAL A 14 -4.48 -8.34 -6.05
C VAL A 14 -4.27 -6.89 -5.61
N LYS A 15 -3.47 -6.12 -6.35
CA LYS A 15 -3.24 -4.69 -6.08
C LYS A 15 -4.55 -3.93 -5.99
N ALA A 16 -5.41 -4.04 -6.99
CA ALA A 16 -6.69 -3.31 -7.02
C ALA A 16 -7.58 -3.64 -5.80
N ARG A 17 -7.73 -4.92 -5.44
CA ARG A 17 -8.54 -5.30 -4.26
C ARG A 17 -7.94 -4.77 -2.96
N THR A 18 -6.62 -4.82 -2.82
CA THR A 18 -5.94 -4.31 -1.62
C THR A 18 -6.01 -2.79 -1.54
N GLU A 19 -5.82 -2.09 -2.66
CA GLU A 19 -5.97 -0.63 -2.74
C GLU A 19 -7.38 -0.20 -2.34
N ASP A 20 -8.41 -0.82 -2.90
CA ASP A 20 -9.81 -0.53 -2.55
C ASP A 20 -10.09 -0.75 -1.05
N ALA A 21 -9.57 -1.84 -0.48
CA ALA A 21 -9.75 -2.16 0.94
C ALA A 21 -9.05 -1.14 1.86
N LEU A 22 -7.84 -0.70 1.49
CA LEU A 22 -7.07 0.26 2.28
C LEU A 22 -7.61 1.69 2.13
N LEU A 23 -8.07 2.08 0.94
CA LEU A 23 -8.72 3.37 0.70
C LEU A 23 -10.06 3.51 1.44
N ALA A 24 -10.74 2.40 1.72
CA ALA A 24 -11.97 2.40 2.53
C ALA A 24 -11.72 2.70 4.02
N LEU A 25 -10.46 2.70 4.49
CA LEU A 25 -10.12 2.96 5.88
C LEU A 25 -10.20 4.47 6.17
N SER A 26 -11.01 4.84 7.17
CA SER A 26 -11.05 6.22 7.66
C SER A 26 -9.66 6.75 8.01
N GLY A 27 -9.32 7.92 7.47
CA GLY A 27 -8.03 8.57 7.65
C GLY A 27 -7.02 8.31 6.53
N VAL A 28 -7.28 7.37 5.62
CA VAL A 28 -6.47 7.13 4.42
C VAL A 28 -6.92 8.05 3.28
N VAL A 29 -5.96 8.66 2.61
CA VAL A 29 -6.15 9.62 1.52
C VAL A 29 -5.79 8.97 0.18
N ALA A 30 -4.68 8.24 0.16
CA ALA A 30 -4.19 7.54 -1.02
C ALA A 30 -3.40 6.31 -0.59
N VAL A 31 -3.27 5.36 -1.50
CA VAL A 31 -2.49 4.13 -1.32
C VAL A 31 -1.72 3.89 -2.60
N ASP A 32 -0.47 3.50 -2.47
CA ASP A 32 0.37 3.05 -3.56
C ASP A 32 0.94 1.67 -3.20
N ILE A 33 0.77 0.69 -4.08
CA ILE A 33 1.21 -0.69 -3.87
C ILE A 33 2.12 -1.10 -5.00
N ASP A 34 3.32 -1.54 -4.66
CA ASP A 34 4.30 -2.06 -5.59
C ASP A 34 4.95 -3.37 -5.15
N GLU A 35 5.42 -4.14 -6.13
CA GLU A 35 6.23 -5.33 -5.86
C GLU A 35 7.69 -4.90 -5.78
N LEU A 36 8.32 -5.13 -4.63
CA LEU A 36 9.73 -4.88 -4.38
C LEU A 36 10.46 -6.22 -4.35
N VAL A 37 11.63 -6.28 -5.00
CA VAL A 37 12.51 -7.44 -4.90
C VAL A 37 13.60 -7.11 -3.89
N VAL A 38 13.60 -7.83 -2.76
CA VAL A 38 14.64 -7.75 -1.74
C VAL A 38 15.45 -9.05 -1.71
N ASP A 39 16.56 -9.08 -0.96
CA ASP A 39 17.46 -10.25 -0.90
C ASP A 39 16.75 -11.54 -0.43
N ALA A 40 15.69 -11.40 0.37
CA ALA A 40 14.88 -12.51 0.87
C ALA A 40 13.76 -13.00 -0.07
N GLY A 41 13.54 -12.33 -1.21
CA GLY A 41 12.46 -12.64 -2.15
C GLY A 41 11.56 -11.43 -2.47
N PRO A 42 10.45 -11.65 -3.20
CA PRO A 42 9.49 -10.58 -3.48
C PRO A 42 8.74 -10.18 -2.20
N VAL A 43 8.50 -8.88 -2.04
CA VAL A 43 7.66 -8.30 -0.99
C VAL A 43 6.73 -7.25 -1.61
N TRP A 44 5.55 -7.06 -1.02
CA TRP A 44 4.66 -5.94 -1.37
C TRP A 44 5.08 -4.70 -0.59
N GLY A 45 5.62 -3.70 -1.29
CA GLY A 45 5.79 -2.36 -0.75
C GLY A 45 4.45 -1.63 -0.78
N ILE A 46 3.96 -1.22 0.39
CA ILE A 46 2.71 -0.48 0.54
C ILE A 46 3.01 0.87 1.16
N VAL A 47 2.70 1.94 0.42
CA VAL A 47 2.77 3.32 0.91
C VAL A 47 1.35 3.80 1.15
N VAL A 48 1.04 4.15 2.39
CA VAL A 48 -0.27 4.67 2.79
C VAL A 48 -0.13 6.14 3.13
N TYR A 49 -0.90 6.98 2.44
CA TYR A 49 -0.99 8.41 2.70
C TYR A 49 -2.16 8.69 3.62
N VAL A 50 -1.92 9.34 4.76
CA VAL A 50 -2.94 9.58 5.79
C VAL A 50 -3.13 11.05 6.12
N HIS A 51 -4.32 11.40 6.61
CA HIS A 51 -4.59 12.73 7.14
C HIS A 51 -3.81 12.99 8.44
N PRO A 52 -3.46 14.25 8.73
CA PRO A 52 -2.92 14.64 10.02
C PRO A 52 -3.89 14.25 11.15
N GLY A 53 -3.41 13.47 12.12
CA GLY A 53 -4.22 12.99 13.24
C GLY A 53 -4.97 11.67 13.01
N ALA A 54 -4.73 10.97 11.91
CA ALA A 54 -5.26 9.62 11.72
C ALA A 54 -4.74 8.68 12.83
N THR A 55 -5.67 8.03 13.55
CA THR A 55 -5.36 7.05 14.60
C THR A 55 -6.36 5.89 14.54
N PRO A 56 -5.94 4.64 14.79
CA PRO A 56 -4.58 4.15 15.02
C PRO A 56 -3.72 4.09 13.75
N SER A 57 -2.41 3.82 13.90
CA SER A 57 -1.44 3.63 12.79
C SER A 57 -1.95 2.61 11.77
N MET A 58 -1.79 2.92 10.48
CA MET A 58 -2.20 2.01 9.39
C MET A 58 -1.36 0.73 9.35
N ARG A 59 -0.14 0.74 9.89
CA ARG A 59 0.72 -0.44 10.03
C ARG A 59 0.06 -1.57 10.79
N ASP A 60 -0.78 -1.24 11.76
CA ASP A 60 -1.54 -2.22 12.54
C ASP A 60 -2.80 -2.72 11.80
N ARG A 61 -3.18 -2.06 10.70
CA ARG A 61 -4.40 -2.34 9.93
C ARG A 61 -4.13 -3.02 8.59
N VAL A 62 -2.92 -2.91 8.05
CA VAL A 62 -2.48 -3.61 6.85
C VAL A 62 -2.05 -5.03 7.22
N PRO A 63 -2.50 -6.09 6.51
CA PRO A 63 -2.06 -7.44 6.77
C PRO A 63 -0.56 -7.58 6.52
N VAL A 64 0.15 -8.35 7.35
CA VAL A 64 1.60 -8.61 7.24
C VAL A 64 2.02 -9.40 5.99
N SER A 65 1.05 -10.01 5.31
CA SER A 65 1.24 -10.71 4.03
C SER A 65 -0.02 -10.62 3.17
N ILE A 66 0.16 -10.64 1.85
CA ILE A 66 -0.92 -10.70 0.85
C ILE A 66 -0.58 -11.84 -0.12
N GLU A 67 -1.46 -12.84 -0.25
CA GLU A 67 -1.22 -14.03 -1.10
C GLU A 67 0.14 -14.69 -0.81
N ASP A 68 0.45 -14.86 0.48
CA ASP A 68 1.71 -15.42 1.01
C ASP A 68 2.98 -14.60 0.73
N VAL A 69 2.86 -13.42 0.12
CA VAL A 69 3.96 -12.47 -0.09
C VAL A 69 4.02 -11.48 1.07
N PRO A 70 5.16 -11.32 1.77
CA PRO A 70 5.29 -10.39 2.88
C PRO A 70 5.02 -8.94 2.47
N THR A 71 4.49 -8.14 3.37
CA THR A 71 4.25 -6.70 3.14
C THR A 71 5.21 -5.83 3.93
N GLU A 72 5.68 -4.75 3.33
CA GLU A 72 6.36 -3.65 4.02
C GLU A 72 5.52 -2.38 3.94
N VAL A 73 5.17 -1.82 5.09
CA VAL A 73 4.25 -0.67 5.17
C VAL A 73 4.99 0.59 5.57
N ARG A 74 4.80 1.65 4.76
CA ARG A 74 5.26 3.01 5.03
C ARG A 74 4.06 3.95 5.12
N GLU A 75 3.94 4.65 6.23
CA GLU A 75 2.93 5.69 6.42
C GLU A 75 3.53 7.06 6.17
N LEU A 76 2.85 7.86 5.35
CA LEU A 76 3.21 9.25 5.07
C LEU A 76 2.02 10.15 5.41
N THR A 77 2.22 11.11 6.30
CA THR A 77 1.21 12.12 6.60
C THR A 77 1.19 13.16 5.50
N VAL A 78 0.02 13.41 4.91
CA VAL A 78 -0.16 14.48 3.92
C VAL A 78 -0.44 15.78 4.65
N GLU A 79 0.53 16.68 4.66
CA GLU A 79 0.29 18.09 5.01
C GLU A 79 -0.16 18.82 3.75
N LEU A 80 -1.42 19.28 3.72
CA LEU A 80 -1.84 20.25 2.73
C LEU A 80 -1.01 21.51 2.95
N GLN A 81 -0.05 21.78 2.07
CA GLN A 81 0.55 23.10 2.01
C GLN A 81 -0.55 24.06 1.57
N GLY A 82 -1.11 24.76 2.56
CA GLY A 82 -2.17 25.73 2.34
C GLY A 82 -1.73 26.69 1.26
N GLY A 83 -2.42 26.67 0.12
CA GLY A 83 -2.32 27.73 -0.86
C GLY A 83 -2.61 29.04 -0.13
N MET A 84 -1.59 29.89 -0.05
CA MET A 84 -1.70 31.22 0.55
C MET A 84 -2.72 32.04 -0.24
N SER A 85 -3.68 32.59 0.50
CA SER A 85 -4.43 33.85 0.28
C SER A 85 -5.08 34.13 -1.08
#